data_AF-A0A7C8VB15-F1
#
_entry.id   AF-A0A7C8VB15-F1
#
_cell.length_a   1.000
_cell.length_b   1.000
_cell.length_c   1.000
_cell.angle_alpha   90.00
_cell.angle_beta   90.00
_cell.angle_gamma   90.00
#
_symmetry.space_group_name_H-M   'P 1'
#
loop_
_entity.id
_entity.type
_entity.pdbx_description
1 polymer ?
#
loop_
_entity_poly.entity_id
_entity_poly.type
_entity_poly.pdbx_seq_one_letter_code
_entity_poly.pdbx_strand_id
1 'polypeptide(L)'
;MNYIKGYRYQLHCESKALLTPSCVVYVGTPAEKCKEWNAAKGSEKREGGEETGGEGKGDSWEAYAPDVLDNLIFRYEEPNGMTRWDSPLFVVPWMDEDIPGEEIWNAMVNNEAVKPHLATVLKPAAEANYLQILDKTTQDVVSAVLDYQKTNGAGGSVKISEASTTIELPANHVGLAQLQRIRRQFISFNRQHTAERTRLKSMFVEYLNKELE
;
A
#
# COMPACT_ATOMS: atom_id res chain seq x y z
N MET A 1 -14.05 19.88 -18.03
CA MET A 1 -14.91 18.69 -17.88
C MET A 1 -14.05 17.46 -18.16
N ASN A 2 -14.02 16.46 -17.27
CA ASN A 2 -13.18 15.26 -17.41
C ASN A 2 -13.95 14.16 -18.15
N TYR A 3 -14.33 14.44 -19.40
CA TYR A 3 -15.43 13.75 -20.07
C TYR A 3 -15.05 12.43 -20.78
N ILE A 4 -13.75 12.11 -20.89
CA ILE A 4 -13.26 10.86 -21.52
C ILE A 4 -12.33 10.07 -20.60
N LYS A 5 -12.35 8.74 -20.74
CA LYS A 5 -11.53 7.81 -19.97
C LYS A 5 -10.03 8.10 -20.03
N GLY A 6 -9.52 8.47 -21.20
CA GLY A 6 -8.09 8.77 -21.40
C GLY A 6 -7.60 9.91 -20.51
N TYR A 7 -8.42 10.94 -20.34
CA TYR A 7 -8.09 12.09 -19.50
C TYR A 7 -8.07 11.73 -18.00
N ARG A 8 -9.05 10.94 -17.54
CA ARG A 8 -9.07 10.44 -16.15
C ARG A 8 -7.86 9.55 -15.87
N TYR A 9 -7.45 8.72 -16.83
CA TYR A 9 -6.25 7.91 -16.70
C TYR A 9 -4.98 8.76 -16.60
N GLN A 10 -4.86 9.82 -17.39
CA GLN A 10 -3.72 10.74 -17.29
C GLN A 10 -3.62 11.38 -15.89
N LEU A 11 -4.73 11.90 -15.35
CA LEU A 11 -4.77 12.45 -13.99
C LEU A 11 -4.40 11.40 -12.92
N HIS A 12 -4.85 10.16 -13.10
CA HIS A 12 -4.45 9.06 -12.22
C HIS A 12 -2.94 8.78 -12.30
N CYS A 13 -2.35 8.82 -13.49
CA CYS A 13 -0.91 8.65 -13.66
C CYS A 13 -0.11 9.80 -13.02
N GLU A 14 -0.56 11.05 -13.20
CA GLU A 14 0.09 12.24 -12.63
C GLU A 14 0.04 12.25 -11.10
N SER A 15 -1.13 11.98 -10.51
CA SER A 15 -1.28 11.86 -9.05
C SER A 15 -0.39 10.75 -8.48
N LYS A 16 -0.33 9.59 -9.14
CA LYS A 16 0.56 8.49 -8.76
C LYS A 16 2.04 8.87 -8.86
N ALA A 17 2.44 9.63 -9.88
CA ALA A 17 3.82 10.09 -10.06
C ALA A 17 4.24 11.08 -8.97
N LEU A 18 3.32 11.94 -8.53
CA LEU A 18 3.52 12.91 -7.45
C LEU A 18 3.32 12.33 -6.05
N LEU A 19 2.94 11.05 -5.94
CA LEU A 19 2.60 10.37 -4.68
C LEU A 19 1.49 11.09 -3.89
N THR A 20 0.58 11.75 -4.59
CA THR A 20 -0.54 12.47 -3.99
C THR A 20 -1.78 11.58 -4.00
N PRO A 21 -2.54 11.50 -2.88
CA PRO A 21 -3.85 10.85 -2.88
C PRO A 21 -4.76 11.43 -3.96
N SER A 22 -5.58 10.57 -4.58
CA SER A 22 -6.57 10.97 -5.58
C SER A 22 -7.79 10.07 -5.48
N CYS A 23 -8.98 10.63 -5.67
CA CYS A 23 -10.22 9.87 -5.79
C CYS A 23 -11.05 10.35 -6.99
N VAL A 24 -11.88 9.46 -7.52
CA VAL A 24 -12.87 9.81 -8.55
C VAL A 24 -14.19 10.13 -7.86
N VAL A 25 -14.69 11.35 -8.09
CA VAL A 25 -16.04 11.77 -7.70
C VAL A 25 -16.88 11.83 -8.97
N TYR A 26 -17.94 11.03 -9.03
CA TYR A 26 -18.87 11.00 -10.14
C TYR A 26 -20.12 11.81 -9.79
N VAL A 27 -20.38 12.88 -10.54
CA VAL A 27 -21.65 13.63 -10.43
C VAL A 27 -22.63 13.08 -11.47
N GLY A 28 -23.66 12.39 -11.00
CA GLY A 28 -24.67 11.74 -11.84
C GLY A 28 -25.77 12.70 -12.24
N THR A 29 -25.66 13.32 -13.42
CA THR A 29 -26.63 14.29 -13.93
C THR A 29 -27.17 13.88 -15.31
N PRO A 30 -28.51 13.77 -15.49
CA PRO A 30 -29.13 13.52 -16.78
C PRO A 30 -28.84 14.63 -17.80
N ALA A 31 -28.74 14.25 -19.08
CA ALA A 31 -28.49 15.17 -20.18
C ALA A 31 -29.49 16.36 -20.23
N GLU A 32 -30.77 16.10 -19.97
CA GLU A 32 -31.82 17.13 -19.95
C GLU A 32 -31.56 18.19 -18.88
N LYS A 33 -31.10 17.78 -17.69
CA LYS A 33 -30.74 18.71 -16.62
C LYS A 33 -29.50 19.54 -16.97
N CYS A 34 -28.51 18.92 -17.60
CA CYS A 34 -27.35 19.65 -18.13
C CYS A 34 -27.76 20.73 -19.16
N LYS A 35 -28.72 20.42 -20.04
CA LYS A 35 -29.26 21.37 -21.03
C LYS A 35 -30.04 22.51 -20.38
N GLU A 36 -30.89 22.19 -19.41
CA GLU A 36 -31.64 23.17 -18.62
C GLU A 36 -30.71 24.17 -17.92
N TRP A 37 -29.69 23.67 -17.21
CA TRP A 37 -28.71 24.52 -16.52
C TRP A 37 -27.85 25.34 -17.48
N ASN A 38 -27.50 24.79 -18.65
CA ASN A 38 -26.75 25.53 -19.66
C ASN A 38 -27.60 26.67 -20.27
N ALA A 39 -28.90 26.44 -20.50
CA ALA A 39 -29.81 27.46 -21.01
C ALA A 39 -30.06 28.59 -19.99
N ALA A 40 -30.22 28.24 -18.70
CA ALA A 40 -30.39 29.22 -17.63
C ALA A 40 -29.22 30.20 -17.51
N LYS A 41 -27.99 29.75 -17.81
CA LYS A 41 -26.80 30.61 -17.85
C LYS A 41 -26.80 31.60 -19.02
N GLY A 42 -27.39 31.23 -20.15
CA GLY A 42 -27.48 32.09 -21.34
C GLY A 42 -28.47 33.26 -21.19
N SER A 43 -29.46 33.13 -20.30
CA SER A 43 -30.41 34.20 -19.97
C SER A 43 -29.88 35.22 -18.97
N GLU A 44 -28.82 34.90 -18.23
CA GLU A 44 -28.14 35.82 -17.30
C GLU A 44 -27.06 36.64 -18.02
N LYS A 45 -27.37 37.24 -19.17
CA LYS A 45 -26.55 38.36 -19.66
C LYS A 45 -26.66 39.48 -18.64
N ARG A 46 -25.67 39.58 -17.74
CA ARG A 46 -25.48 40.78 -16.90
C ARG A 46 -25.29 41.97 -17.84
N GLU A 47 -26.31 42.83 -17.92
CA GLU A 47 -26.19 44.17 -18.47
C GLU A 47 -25.19 44.94 -17.58
N GLY A 48 -23.92 44.96 -17.98
CA GLY A 48 -22.87 45.70 -17.26
C GLY A 48 -21.65 44.85 -16.95
N GLY A 49 -20.75 44.73 -17.93
CA GLY A 49 -19.43 44.15 -17.74
C GLY A 49 -18.53 44.63 -18.87
N GLU A 50 -17.99 45.83 -18.72
CA GLU A 50 -16.96 46.37 -19.61
C GLU A 50 -15.79 45.39 -19.72
N GLU A 51 -15.19 45.35 -20.92
CA GLU A 51 -13.95 44.66 -21.24
C GLU A 51 -12.77 45.29 -20.48
N THR A 52 -12.68 45.09 -19.17
CA THR A 52 -11.46 45.43 -18.44
C THR A 52 -10.54 44.22 -18.44
N GLY A 53 -9.52 44.27 -19.30
CA GLY A 53 -8.33 43.44 -19.21
C GLY A 53 -7.64 43.68 -17.87
N GLY A 54 -7.86 42.76 -16.92
CA GLY A 54 -7.26 42.80 -15.59
C GLY A 54 -7.19 41.39 -15.03
N GLU A 55 -5.97 40.98 -14.66
CA GLU A 55 -5.64 39.67 -14.09
C GLU A 55 -6.31 39.51 -12.72
N GLY A 56 -7.42 38.77 -12.70
CA GLY A 56 -8.21 38.52 -11.49
C GLY A 56 -9.68 38.29 -11.80
N LYS A 57 -9.98 37.39 -12.75
CA LYS A 57 -11.34 37.17 -13.25
C LYS A 57 -12.05 36.13 -12.38
N GLY A 58 -13.05 36.57 -11.61
CA GLY A 58 -14.05 35.67 -11.05
C GLY A 58 -14.78 34.97 -12.20
N ASP A 59 -14.80 33.64 -12.15
CA ASP A 59 -15.27 32.70 -13.16
C ASP A 59 -16.75 32.88 -13.56
N SER A 60 -17.06 33.87 -14.41
CA SER A 60 -18.33 33.90 -15.14
C SER A 60 -18.20 33.04 -16.41
N TRP A 61 -18.47 31.75 -16.29
CA TRP A 61 -18.47 30.83 -17.42
C TRP A 61 -19.71 31.06 -18.31
N GLU A 62 -19.50 31.40 -19.58
CA GLU A 62 -20.57 31.51 -20.58
C GLU A 62 -21.26 30.15 -20.85
N ALA A 63 -22.51 30.20 -21.29
CA ALA A 63 -23.23 28.99 -21.71
C ALA A 63 -22.56 28.37 -22.96
N TYR A 64 -22.45 27.04 -22.97
CA TYR A 64 -22.00 26.33 -24.17
C TYR A 64 -23.00 26.52 -25.30
N ALA A 65 -22.50 26.65 -26.54
CA ALA A 65 -23.35 26.55 -27.72
C ALA A 65 -24.08 25.18 -27.73
N PRO A 66 -25.34 25.10 -28.20
CA PRO A 66 -26.14 23.87 -28.11
C PRO A 66 -25.46 22.65 -28.76
N ASP A 67 -24.85 22.84 -29.94
CA ASP A 67 -24.13 21.81 -30.67
C ASP A 67 -22.87 21.34 -29.93
N VAL A 68 -22.16 22.26 -29.26
CA VAL A 68 -21.00 21.93 -28.42
C VAL A 68 -21.43 21.10 -27.22
N LEU A 69 -22.50 21.50 -26.54
CA LEU A 69 -23.02 20.75 -25.39
C LEU A 69 -23.48 19.35 -25.78
N ASP A 70 -24.20 19.21 -26.88
CA ASP A 70 -24.65 17.92 -27.40
C ASP A 70 -23.46 17.01 -27.74
N ASN A 71 -22.41 17.56 -28.37
CA ASN A 71 -21.18 16.81 -28.63
C ASN A 71 -20.46 16.37 -27.35
N LEU A 72 -20.45 17.21 -26.31
CA LEU A 72 -19.85 16.86 -25.01
C LEU A 72 -20.62 15.74 -24.31
N ILE A 73 -21.95 15.82 -24.28
CA ILE A 73 -22.82 14.79 -23.71
C ILE A 73 -22.67 13.48 -24.49
N PHE A 74 -22.63 13.54 -25.83
CA PHE A 74 -22.49 12.35 -26.67
C PHE A 74 -21.16 11.62 -26.47
N ARG A 75 -20.06 12.37 -26.26
CA ARG A 75 -18.72 11.80 -26.05
C ARG A 75 -18.44 11.46 -24.58
N TYR A 76 -19.37 11.73 -23.68
CA TYR A 76 -19.20 11.49 -22.27
C TYR A 76 -19.13 9.99 -21.98
N GLU A 77 -18.12 9.59 -21.22
CA GLU A 77 -17.94 8.22 -20.74
C GLU A 77 -18.01 8.20 -19.21
N GLU A 78 -18.93 7.44 -18.63
CA GLU A 78 -19.01 7.28 -17.18
C GLU A 78 -17.75 6.61 -16.59
N PRO A 79 -17.38 6.93 -15.35
CA PRO A 79 -16.35 6.19 -14.61
C PRO A 79 -16.68 4.70 -14.49
N ASN A 80 -15.70 3.83 -14.77
CA ASN A 80 -15.92 2.38 -14.76
C ASN A 80 -15.56 1.73 -13.42
N GLY A 81 -16.57 1.29 -12.67
CA GLY A 81 -16.43 0.61 -11.38
C GLY A 81 -15.63 -0.71 -11.39
N MET A 82 -15.50 -1.38 -12.54
CA MET A 82 -14.66 -2.59 -12.67
C MET A 82 -13.16 -2.28 -12.77
N THR A 83 -12.81 -1.02 -13.02
CA THR A 83 -11.43 -0.58 -13.19
C THR A 83 -10.99 0.17 -11.94
N ARG A 84 -10.06 -0.40 -11.16
CA ARG A 84 -9.64 0.17 -9.86
C ARG A 84 -9.28 1.66 -9.91
N TRP A 85 -8.58 2.11 -10.95
CA TRP A 85 -8.16 3.52 -11.08
C TRP A 85 -9.28 4.45 -11.57
N ASP A 86 -10.33 3.90 -12.18
CA ASP A 86 -11.47 4.65 -12.75
C ASP A 86 -12.76 4.46 -11.95
N SER A 87 -12.72 3.65 -10.88
CA SER A 87 -13.88 3.36 -10.06
C SER A 87 -14.24 4.59 -9.23
N PRO A 88 -15.49 5.08 -9.31
CA PRO A 88 -15.91 6.23 -8.52
C PRO A 88 -15.93 5.88 -7.04
N LEU A 89 -15.18 6.65 -6.23
CA LEU A 89 -15.20 6.50 -4.77
C LEU A 89 -16.48 7.11 -4.20
N PHE A 90 -16.95 8.21 -4.81
CA PHE A 90 -18.19 8.89 -4.47
C PHE A 90 -19.03 9.05 -5.72
N VAL A 91 -20.33 8.76 -5.62
CA VAL A 91 -21.33 9.04 -6.65
C VAL A 91 -22.32 10.01 -6.03
N VAL A 92 -22.43 11.20 -6.61
CA VAL A 92 -23.32 12.28 -6.14
C VAL A 92 -24.39 12.51 -7.21
N PRO A 93 -25.60 11.95 -7.05
CA PRO A 93 -26.74 12.28 -7.88
C PRO A 93 -27.04 13.79 -7.88
N TRP A 94 -27.49 14.31 -9.02
CA TRP A 94 -27.85 15.73 -9.14
C TRP A 94 -29.01 16.18 -8.23
N MET A 95 -29.85 15.25 -7.78
CA MET A 95 -31.01 15.53 -6.91
C MET A 95 -30.61 15.65 -5.44
N ASP A 96 -29.42 15.19 -5.08
CA ASP A 96 -28.98 15.21 -3.68
C ASP A 96 -28.69 16.66 -3.29
N GLU A 97 -29.32 17.10 -2.21
CA GLU A 97 -29.17 18.47 -1.69
C GLU A 97 -27.79 18.67 -1.04
N ASP A 98 -27.23 17.59 -0.48
CA ASP A 98 -25.96 17.61 0.23
C ASP A 98 -24.88 16.80 -0.50
N ILE A 99 -23.67 17.36 -0.54
CA ILE A 99 -22.47 16.67 -1.02
C ILE A 99 -21.79 16.03 0.20
N PRO A 100 -21.26 14.79 0.11
CA PRO A 100 -20.53 14.14 1.20
C PRO A 100 -19.12 14.76 1.40
N GLY A 101 -19.06 16.05 1.70
CA GLY A 101 -17.83 16.83 1.76
C GLY A 101 -16.87 16.38 2.86
N GLU A 102 -17.39 16.05 4.05
CA GLU A 102 -16.56 15.53 5.14
C GLU A 102 -15.95 14.17 4.78
N GLU A 103 -16.71 13.29 4.12
CA GLU A 103 -16.22 11.97 3.70
C GLU A 103 -15.15 12.10 2.61
N ILE A 104 -15.38 12.99 1.63
CA ILE A 104 -14.40 13.32 0.58
C ILE A 104 -13.11 13.86 1.22
N TRP A 105 -13.24 14.80 2.16
CA TRP A 105 -12.10 15.37 2.88
C TRP A 105 -11.32 14.29 3.63
N ASN A 106 -12.02 13.46 4.39
CA ASN A 106 -11.41 12.37 5.15
C ASN A 106 -10.69 11.37 4.24
N ALA A 107 -11.28 11.01 3.10
CA ALA A 107 -10.67 10.10 2.13
C ALA A 107 -9.40 10.65 1.48
N MET A 108 -9.30 11.98 1.33
CA MET A 108 -8.18 12.65 0.66
C MET A 108 -7.06 13.09 1.62
N VAL A 109 -7.42 13.54 2.82
CA VAL A 109 -6.51 14.21 3.76
C VAL A 109 -6.19 13.32 4.97
N ASN A 110 -7.21 12.66 5.53
CA ASN A 110 -7.08 11.90 6.78
C ASN A 110 -6.85 10.40 6.56
N ASN A 111 -6.70 9.97 5.31
CA ASN A 111 -6.47 8.58 4.97
C ASN A 111 -5.02 8.18 5.28
N GLU A 112 -4.81 7.01 5.91
CA GLU A 112 -3.48 6.47 6.13
C GLU A 112 -2.76 6.33 4.78
N ALA A 113 -1.50 6.80 4.71
CA ALA A 113 -0.72 6.77 3.49
C ALA A 113 -0.76 5.37 2.84
N VAL A 114 -1.13 5.32 1.56
CA VAL A 114 -1.23 4.06 0.81
C VAL A 114 0.11 3.33 0.93
N LYS A 115 0.09 2.15 1.59
CA LYS A 115 1.30 1.33 1.73
C LYS A 115 1.93 1.14 0.35
N PRO A 116 3.18 1.59 0.13
CA PRO A 116 3.79 1.54 -1.18
C PRO A 116 3.83 0.10 -1.68
N HIS A 117 3.56 -0.08 -2.97
CA HIS A 117 3.49 -1.41 -3.57
C HIS A 117 4.85 -2.10 -3.37
N LEU A 118 4.85 -3.33 -2.83
CA LEU A 118 6.08 -4.07 -2.49
C LEU A 118 7.02 -4.28 -3.70
N ALA A 119 6.50 -4.20 -4.93
CA ALA A 119 7.31 -4.27 -6.15
C ALA A 119 8.12 -2.99 -6.44
N THR A 120 7.72 -1.83 -5.90
CA THR A 120 8.41 -0.54 -6.08
C THR A 120 9.18 -0.12 -4.82
N VAL A 121 8.96 -0.79 -3.70
CA VAL A 121 9.85 -0.68 -2.54
C VAL A 121 11.13 -1.42 -2.89
N LEU A 122 12.19 -0.67 -3.23
CA LEU A 122 13.55 -1.20 -3.27
C LEU A 122 13.82 -1.81 -1.91
N LYS A 123 13.71 -3.14 -1.79
CA LYS A 123 14.19 -3.83 -0.61
C LYS A 123 15.66 -3.42 -0.45
N PRO A 124 16.09 -2.95 0.73
CA PRO A 124 17.51 -2.83 1.01
C PRO A 124 18.15 -4.12 0.53
N ALA A 125 19.18 -4.01 -0.31
CA ALA A 125 19.84 -5.18 -0.86
C ALA A 125 20.18 -6.09 0.32
N ALA A 126 19.47 -7.21 0.46
CA ALA A 126 19.83 -8.21 1.42
C ALA A 126 21.29 -8.53 1.09
N GLU A 127 22.20 -8.28 2.04
CA GLU A 127 23.62 -8.52 1.84
C GLU A 127 23.76 -9.87 1.15
N ALA A 128 24.52 -9.93 0.04
CA ALA A 128 24.47 -10.99 -0.97
C ALA A 128 24.65 -12.44 -0.42
N ASN A 129 24.94 -12.59 0.88
CA ASN A 129 25.20 -13.85 1.56
C ASN A 129 24.32 -14.10 2.81
N TYR A 130 23.29 -13.29 3.11
CA TYR A 130 22.53 -13.40 4.37
C TYR A 130 21.92 -14.80 4.58
N LEU A 131 21.24 -15.37 3.58
CA LEU A 131 20.63 -16.69 3.69
C LEU A 131 21.68 -17.79 3.89
N GLN A 132 22.81 -17.70 3.20
CA GLN A 132 23.91 -18.64 3.37
C GLN A 132 24.51 -18.56 4.77
N ILE A 133 24.65 -17.35 5.32
CA ILE A 133 25.15 -17.12 6.68
C ILE A 133 24.15 -17.66 7.71
N LEU A 134 22.85 -17.40 7.53
CA LEU A 134 21.78 -17.90 8.38
C LEU A 134 21.76 -19.44 8.41
N ASP A 135 21.81 -20.08 7.24
CA ASP A 135 21.81 -21.54 7.12
C ASP A 135 23.04 -22.17 7.78
N LYS A 136 24.23 -21.60 7.55
CA LYS A 136 25.47 -22.06 8.15
C LYS A 136 25.45 -21.91 9.67
N THR A 137 25.09 -20.72 10.14
CA THR A 137 25.07 -20.39 11.57
C THR A 137 24.11 -21.27 12.36
N THR A 138 22.90 -21.48 11.85
CA THR A 138 21.91 -22.37 12.49
C THR A 138 22.35 -23.83 12.46
N GLN A 139 23.02 -24.27 11.39
CA GLN A 139 23.55 -25.64 11.30
C GLN A 139 24.69 -25.88 12.29
N ASP A 140 25.60 -24.91 12.47
CA ASP A 140 26.71 -25.00 13.43
C ASP A 140 26.18 -25.20 14.85
N VAL A 141 25.11 -24.48 15.22
CA VAL A 141 24.43 -24.61 16.52
C VAL A 141 23.79 -25.99 16.69
N VAL A 142 23.07 -26.48 15.66
CA VAL A 142 22.46 -27.83 15.71
C VAL A 142 23.52 -28.92 15.86
N SER A 143 24.64 -28.81 15.14
CA SER A 143 25.76 -29.75 15.26
C SER A 143 26.36 -29.74 16.67
N ALA A 144 26.57 -28.57 17.26
CA ALA A 144 27.09 -28.43 18.63
C ALA A 144 26.16 -29.09 19.67
N VAL A 145 24.84 -28.95 19.53
CA VAL A 145 23.87 -29.63 20.40
C VAL A 145 23.96 -31.14 20.27
N LEU A 146 24.02 -31.66 19.04
CA LEU A 146 24.10 -33.10 18.79
C LEU A 146 25.41 -33.70 19.31
N ASP A 147 26.52 -32.99 19.17
CA ASP A 147 27.82 -33.45 19.65
C ASP A 147 27.87 -33.44 21.18
N TYR A 148 27.31 -32.42 21.83
CA TYR A 148 27.13 -32.43 23.29
C TYR A 148 26.29 -33.62 23.77
N GLN A 149 25.15 -33.90 23.11
CA GLN A 149 24.29 -35.03 23.50
C GLN A 149 24.96 -36.40 23.32
N LYS A 150 25.87 -36.55 22.35
CA LYS A 150 26.66 -37.78 22.17
C LYS A 150 27.66 -38.01 23.32
N THR A 151 28.24 -36.94 23.85
CA THR A 151 29.30 -37.02 24.88
C THR A 151 28.73 -37.02 26.30
N ASN A 152 27.67 -36.23 26.55
CA ASN A 152 27.16 -35.95 27.89
C ASN A 152 25.78 -36.56 28.17
N GLY A 153 25.10 -37.09 27.15
CA GLY A 153 23.74 -37.64 27.27
C GLY A 153 22.65 -36.57 27.17
N ALA A 154 21.45 -36.90 27.64
CA ALA A 154 20.31 -35.99 27.64
C ALA A 154 20.39 -34.96 28.79
N GLY A 155 19.86 -33.75 28.55
CA GLY A 155 19.89 -32.65 29.50
C GLY A 155 21.20 -31.89 29.61
N GLY A 156 21.17 -30.74 30.30
CA GLY A 156 22.32 -29.89 30.57
C GLY A 156 22.47 -28.71 29.60
N SER A 157 23.55 -27.96 29.76
CA SER A 157 23.69 -26.64 29.14
C SER A 157 24.82 -26.61 28.10
N VAL A 158 24.50 -26.29 26.84
CA VAL A 158 25.46 -26.24 25.73
C VAL A 158 25.92 -24.79 25.50
N LYS A 159 27.20 -24.52 25.75
CA LYS A 159 27.81 -23.22 25.46
C LYS A 159 28.19 -23.13 23.98
N ILE A 160 27.62 -22.15 23.28
CA ILE A 160 27.94 -21.85 21.88
C ILE A 160 28.86 -20.63 21.83
N SER A 161 30.01 -20.77 21.16
CA SER A 161 30.93 -19.65 20.92
C SER A 161 30.25 -18.52 20.13
N GLU A 162 30.39 -17.29 20.62
CA GLU A 162 29.79 -16.06 20.06
C GLU A 162 28.26 -15.92 20.27
N ALA A 163 27.63 -16.80 21.06
CA ALA A 163 26.27 -16.57 21.55
C ALA A 163 26.32 -15.91 22.93
N SER A 164 25.37 -15.00 23.19
CA SER A 164 25.22 -14.34 24.50
C SER A 164 24.65 -15.26 25.58
N THR A 165 24.01 -16.36 25.18
CA THR A 165 23.21 -17.22 26.05
C THR A 165 23.59 -18.69 25.81
N THR A 166 23.46 -19.52 26.84
CA THR A 166 23.66 -20.97 26.77
C THR A 166 22.37 -21.66 26.32
N ILE A 167 22.46 -22.77 25.59
CA ILE A 167 21.29 -23.58 25.25
C ILE A 167 20.99 -24.51 26.43
N GLU A 168 19.78 -24.45 26.96
CA GLU A 168 19.33 -25.35 28.03
C GLU A 168 18.57 -26.52 27.41
N LEU A 169 19.14 -27.72 27.52
CA LEU A 169 18.52 -28.93 26.99
C LEU A 169 17.58 -29.55 28.03
N PRO A 170 16.37 -29.96 27.61
CA PRO A 170 15.44 -30.65 28.48
C PRO A 170 15.96 -32.04 28.86
N ALA A 171 15.36 -32.64 29.90
CA ALA A 171 15.77 -33.95 30.41
C ALA A 171 15.58 -35.10 29.40
N ASN A 172 14.77 -34.90 28.36
CA ASN A 172 14.58 -35.83 27.26
C ASN A 172 15.59 -35.60 26.12
N HIS A 173 15.87 -36.66 25.36
CA HIS A 173 16.74 -36.55 24.21
C HIS A 173 16.05 -35.79 23.06
N VAL A 174 16.55 -34.59 22.75
CA VAL A 174 16.11 -33.83 21.58
C VAL A 174 16.67 -34.48 20.30
N GLY A 175 15.80 -35.04 19.46
CA GLY A 175 16.22 -35.73 18.23
C GLY A 175 16.63 -34.77 17.10
N LEU A 176 17.49 -35.24 16.19
CA LEU A 176 17.88 -34.48 14.97
C LEU A 176 16.67 -33.96 14.18
N ALA A 177 15.60 -34.77 14.08
CA ALA A 177 14.38 -34.39 13.37
C ALA A 177 13.67 -33.18 14.01
N GLN A 178 13.67 -33.08 15.34
CA GLN A 178 13.08 -31.97 16.08
C GLN A 178 13.93 -30.70 15.89
N LEU A 179 15.26 -30.80 16.07
CA LEU A 179 16.18 -29.68 15.84
C LEU A 179 16.09 -29.13 14.41
N GLN A 180 16.02 -30.01 13.41
CA GLN A 180 15.86 -29.58 12.02
C GLN A 180 14.48 -28.97 11.73
N ARG A 181 13.43 -29.37 12.46
CA ARG A 181 12.10 -28.73 12.36
C ARG A 181 12.14 -27.30 12.91
N ILE A 182 12.69 -27.12 14.12
CA ILE A 182 12.85 -25.80 14.75
C ILE A 182 13.72 -24.89 13.88
N ARG A 183 14.83 -25.42 13.35
CA ARG A 183 15.71 -24.71 12.41
C ARG A 183 14.95 -24.22 11.16
N ARG A 184 14.14 -25.08 10.52
CA ARG A 184 13.34 -24.69 9.35
C ARG A 184 12.32 -23.59 9.68
N GLN A 185 11.70 -23.63 10.87
CA GLN A 185 10.77 -22.58 11.32
C GLN A 185 11.50 -21.24 11.50
N PHE A 186 12.67 -21.25 12.14
CA PHE A 186 13.50 -20.05 12.32
C PHE A 186 13.98 -19.45 10.99
N ILE A 187 14.44 -20.29 10.06
CA ILE A 187 14.87 -19.83 8.72
C ILE A 187 13.69 -19.23 7.95
N SER A 188 12.52 -19.87 7.98
CA SER A 188 11.31 -19.36 7.33
C SER A 188 10.93 -17.97 7.84
N PHE A 189 11.01 -17.77 9.17
CA PHE A 189 10.70 -16.50 9.82
C PHE A 189 11.70 -15.39 9.44
N ASN A 190 13.00 -15.69 9.49
CA ASN A 190 14.08 -14.73 9.23
C ASN A 190 14.37 -14.54 7.73
N ARG A 191 13.72 -15.30 6.84
CA ARG A 191 13.72 -15.03 5.39
C ARG A 191 12.90 -13.81 5.02
N GLN A 192 11.89 -13.47 5.84
CA GLN A 192 11.03 -12.30 5.65
C GLN A 192 11.57 -11.05 6.37
N HIS A 193 12.34 -11.24 7.43
CA HIS A 193 12.90 -10.18 8.27
C HIS A 193 14.42 -10.38 8.41
N THR A 194 15.20 -9.55 7.73
CA THR A 194 16.67 -9.59 7.82
C THR A 194 17.10 -9.13 9.20
N ALA A 195 17.72 -10.02 9.97
CA ALA A 195 18.32 -9.71 11.27
C ALA A 195 19.80 -9.34 11.12
N GLU A 196 20.34 -8.60 12.09
CA GLU A 196 21.76 -8.27 12.12
C GLU A 196 22.64 -9.53 12.26
N ARG A 197 23.69 -9.62 11.44
CA ARG A 197 24.58 -10.78 11.37
C ARG A 197 25.19 -11.17 12.71
N THR A 198 25.54 -10.19 13.53
CA THR A 198 26.13 -10.36 14.86
C THR A 198 25.18 -11.03 15.85
N ARG A 199 23.87 -10.89 15.65
CA ARG A 199 22.84 -11.39 16.57
C ARG A 199 22.22 -12.72 16.15
N LEU A 200 22.46 -13.18 14.93
CA LEU A 200 21.86 -14.42 14.39
C LEU A 200 22.06 -15.64 15.28
N LYS A 201 23.28 -15.82 15.82
CA LYS A 201 23.60 -16.92 16.74
C LYS A 201 22.78 -16.83 18.02
N SER A 202 22.83 -15.69 18.71
CA SER A 202 22.07 -15.45 19.94
C SER A 202 20.57 -15.63 19.73
N MET A 203 20.02 -15.07 18.65
CA MET A 203 18.59 -15.18 18.34
C MET A 203 18.16 -16.64 18.12
N PHE A 204 18.97 -17.45 17.44
CA PHE A 204 18.64 -18.85 17.25
C PHE A 204 18.75 -19.65 18.54
N VAL A 205 19.71 -19.34 19.42
CA VAL A 205 19.83 -19.95 20.76
C VAL A 205 18.63 -19.61 21.64
N GLU A 206 18.23 -18.35 21.68
CA GLU A 206 17.03 -17.91 22.42
C GLU A 206 15.76 -18.58 21.88
N TYR A 207 15.65 -18.69 20.56
CA TYR A 207 14.53 -19.38 19.91
C TYR A 207 14.51 -20.87 20.23
N LEU A 208 15.67 -21.53 20.22
CA LEU A 208 15.81 -22.93 20.63
C LEU A 208 15.39 -23.12 22.09
N ASN A 209 15.86 -22.29 23.02
CA ASN A 209 15.47 -22.39 24.42
C ASN A 209 13.96 -22.26 24.61
N LYS A 210 13.32 -21.32 23.91
CA LYS A 210 11.87 -21.14 23.97
C LYS A 210 11.07 -22.32 23.41
N GLU A 211 11.56 -22.98 22.37
CA GLU A 211 10.89 -24.14 21.75
C GLU A 211 11.21 -25.47 22.47
N LEU A 212 12.19 -25.46 23.38
CA LEU A 212 12.63 -26.62 24.17
C LEU A 212 12.20 -26.56 25.64
N GLU A 213 11.71 -25.41 26.11
CA GLU A 213 10.98 -25.25 27.38
C GLU A 213 9.65 -26.03 27.36
#